data_AF-A0A2S3U9D0-F1
#
_entry.id   AF-A0A2S3U9D0-F1
#
_cell.length_a   1.000
_cell.length_b   1.000
_cell.length_c   1.000
_cell.angle_alpha   90.00
_cell.angle_beta   90.00
_cell.angle_gamma   90.00
#
_symmetry.space_group_name_H-M   'P 1'
#
loop_
_entity.id
_entity.type
_entity.pdbx_description
1 polymer ?
#
loop_
_entity_poly.entity_id
_entity_poly.type
_entity_poly.pdbx_seq_one_letter_code
_entity_poly.pdbx_strand_id
1 'polypeptide(L)'
;MKNYLQRMGRSLQLPVAVLPAAALLVGIGNWWASASNDIVAHFLQAGGNAVLSQLPLLFAVGLALGMSKDKDGAAALAGLVAFELPTNVLKPESVATLLNIKVATVNPAFGQIGNVFIGIISGLIAAALYNRFHETKLPMALSFFSGKRLVPILAALTMLLVSVALLIVWPPVYDALSYLWQIHRGSRCRWGRSLWLLQPPIDSNWVAPSTQLRFLV
;
A
#
# COMPACT_ATOMS: atom_id res chain seq x y z
N MET A 1 -16.51 -19.57 -9.62
CA MET A 1 -15.86 -18.72 -8.59
C MET A 1 -14.42 -19.16 -8.26
N LYS A 2 -14.11 -20.46 -8.13
CA LYS A 2 -12.75 -20.97 -7.82
C LYS A 2 -11.64 -20.42 -8.74
N ASN A 3 -11.90 -20.37 -10.06
CA ASN A 3 -10.92 -19.85 -11.03
C ASN A 3 -10.59 -18.37 -10.88
N TYR A 4 -11.53 -17.53 -10.39
CA TYR A 4 -11.28 -16.09 -10.22
C TYR A 4 -10.35 -15.82 -9.04
N LEU A 5 -10.63 -16.45 -7.89
CA LEU A 5 -9.79 -16.35 -6.70
C LEU A 5 -8.39 -16.93 -6.92
N GLN A 6 -8.27 -18.04 -7.66
CA GLN A 6 -6.96 -18.60 -8.03
C GLN A 6 -6.16 -17.68 -8.96
N ARG A 7 -6.81 -17.04 -9.94
CA ARG A 7 -6.16 -16.07 -10.83
C ARG A 7 -5.69 -14.84 -10.05
N MET A 8 -6.51 -14.36 -9.12
CA MET A 8 -6.15 -13.27 -8.21
C MET A 8 -4.96 -13.65 -7.31
N GLY A 9 -4.92 -14.88 -6.80
CA GLY A 9 -3.76 -15.39 -6.05
C GLY A 9 -2.46 -15.43 -6.87
N ARG A 10 -2.55 -15.80 -8.15
CA ARG A 10 -1.41 -15.80 -9.08
C ARG A 10 -0.94 -14.39 -9.44
N SER A 11 -1.85 -13.43 -9.61
CA SER A 11 -1.47 -12.04 -9.93
C SER A 11 -0.74 -11.35 -8.78
N LEU A 12 -1.04 -11.73 -7.53
CA LEU A 12 -0.34 -11.24 -6.34
C LEU A 12 1.13 -11.69 -6.25
N GLN A 13 1.56 -12.68 -7.03
CA GLN A 13 2.95 -13.14 -7.01
C GLN A 13 3.92 -12.11 -7.62
N LEU A 14 3.45 -11.30 -8.58
CA LEU A 14 4.28 -10.30 -9.27
C LEU A 14 4.85 -9.25 -8.29
N PRO A 15 4.04 -8.57 -7.45
CA PRO A 15 4.56 -7.65 -6.44
C PRO A 15 5.40 -8.33 -5.37
N VAL A 16 4.99 -9.53 -4.95
CA VAL A 16 5.65 -10.27 -3.85
C VAL A 16 7.07 -10.68 -4.23
N ALA A 17 7.35 -10.93 -5.51
CA ALA A 17 8.69 -11.26 -5.98
C ALA A 17 9.73 -10.13 -5.78
N VAL A 18 9.29 -8.87 -5.62
CA VAL A 18 10.18 -7.72 -5.42
C VAL A 18 10.55 -7.55 -3.93
N LEU A 19 9.75 -8.10 -3.02
CA LEU A 19 9.96 -7.98 -1.57
C LEU A 19 11.31 -8.51 -1.08
N PRO A 20 11.80 -9.70 -1.51
CA PRO A 20 13.07 -10.22 -1.04
C PRO A 20 14.24 -9.32 -1.42
N ALA A 21 14.25 -8.77 -2.65
CA ALA A 21 15.30 -7.87 -3.10
C ALA A 21 15.31 -6.57 -2.29
N ALA A 22 14.15 -5.96 -2.06
CA ALA A 22 14.03 -4.75 -1.26
C ALA A 22 14.42 -5.00 0.22
N ALA A 23 14.00 -6.12 0.79
CA ALA A 23 14.34 -6.51 2.16
C ALA A 23 15.84 -6.78 2.32
N LEU A 24 16.50 -7.40 1.33
CA LEU A 24 17.95 -7.60 1.34
C LEU A 24 18.71 -6.27 1.32
N LEU A 25 18.29 -5.31 0.49
CA LEU A 25 18.91 -3.97 0.44
C LEU A 25 18.83 -3.25 1.80
N VAL A 26 17.66 -3.27 2.45
CA VAL A 26 17.49 -2.70 3.80
C VAL A 26 18.28 -3.50 4.83
N GLY A 27 18.27 -4.82 4.75
CA GLY A 27 18.99 -5.70 5.68
C GLY A 27 20.50 -5.48 5.67
N ILE A 28 21.10 -5.41 4.47
CA ILE A 28 22.53 -5.11 4.30
C ILE A 28 22.81 -3.66 4.74
N GLY A 29 21.93 -2.71 4.40
CA GLY A 29 22.07 -1.32 4.82
C GLY A 29 22.04 -1.14 6.35
N ASN A 30 21.23 -1.92 7.07
CA ASN A 30 21.18 -1.90 8.53
C ASN A 30 22.40 -2.61 9.16
N TRP A 31 22.85 -3.72 8.58
CA TRP A 31 24.08 -4.39 9.00
C TRP A 31 25.29 -3.47 8.86
N TRP A 32 25.40 -2.74 7.74
CA TRP A 32 26.47 -1.78 7.53
C TRP A 32 26.38 -0.59 8.49
N ALA A 33 25.18 -0.04 8.70
CA ALA A 33 24.96 1.06 9.65
C ALA A 33 25.37 0.69 11.09
N SER A 34 25.29 -0.59 11.45
CA SER A 34 25.74 -1.07 12.76
C SER A 34 27.27 -1.07 12.92
N ALA A 35 28.02 -1.12 11.81
CA ALA A 35 29.49 -1.08 11.79
C ALA A 35 30.02 0.35 11.61
N SER A 36 29.43 1.12 10.70
CA SER A 36 29.74 2.54 10.48
C SER A 36 28.51 3.28 9.91
N ASN A 37 28.17 4.43 10.49
CA ASN A 37 27.01 5.24 10.06
C ASN A 37 27.36 6.10 8.82
N ASP A 38 27.79 5.43 7.75
CA ASP A 38 28.27 6.06 6.52
C ASP A 38 27.13 6.36 5.54
N ILE A 39 27.37 7.30 4.62
CA ILE A 39 26.48 7.64 3.49
C ILE A 39 26.04 6.38 2.72
N VAL A 40 26.91 5.38 2.61
CA VAL A 40 26.63 4.12 1.91
C VAL A 40 25.50 3.34 2.60
N ALA A 41 25.49 3.28 3.93
CA ALA A 41 24.44 2.59 4.67
C ALA A 41 23.08 3.26 4.48
N HIS A 42 23.03 4.59 4.56
CA HIS A 42 21.81 5.35 4.29
C HIS A 42 21.34 5.26 2.84
N PHE A 43 22.26 5.20 1.87
CA PHE A 43 21.93 5.02 0.46
C PHE A 43 21.26 3.65 0.21
N LEU A 44 21.82 2.57 0.78
CA LEU A 44 21.24 1.23 0.67
C LEU A 44 19.85 1.15 1.34
N GLN A 45 19.71 1.73 2.54
CA GLN A 45 18.42 1.77 3.24
C GLN A 45 17.38 2.60 2.48
N ALA A 46 17.76 3.76 1.93
CA ALA A 46 16.87 4.61 1.14
C ALA A 46 16.37 3.88 -0.12
N GLY A 47 17.26 3.17 -0.83
CA GLY A 47 16.90 2.38 -2.00
C GLY A 47 15.89 1.27 -1.69
N GLY A 48 16.12 0.50 -0.62
CA GLY A 48 15.18 -0.54 -0.20
C GLY A 48 13.84 0.03 0.29
N ASN A 49 13.88 1.11 1.08
CA ASN A 49 12.68 1.77 1.58
C ASN A 49 11.86 2.44 0.48
N ALA A 50 12.47 2.92 -0.61
CA ALA A 50 11.75 3.46 -1.76
C ALA A 50 10.81 2.43 -2.40
N VAL A 51 11.18 1.15 -2.38
CA VAL A 51 10.33 0.06 -2.88
C VAL A 51 9.30 -0.37 -1.83
N LEU A 52 9.74 -0.51 -0.57
CA LEU A 52 8.87 -0.97 0.52
C LEU A 52 7.77 0.05 0.89
N SER A 53 8.03 1.34 0.74
CA SER A 53 7.03 2.39 0.95
C SER A 53 5.93 2.36 -0.12
N GLN A 54 6.26 1.97 -1.35
CA GLN A 54 5.34 1.91 -2.48
C GLN A 54 4.71 0.53 -2.72
N LEU A 55 4.76 -0.38 -1.74
CA LEU A 55 4.13 -1.70 -1.84
C LEU A 55 2.65 -1.67 -2.24
N PRO A 56 1.80 -0.82 -1.65
CA PRO A 56 0.40 -0.73 -2.05
C PRO A 56 0.22 -0.45 -3.55
N LEU A 57 1.06 0.43 -4.10
CA LEU A 57 1.07 0.76 -5.52
C LEU A 57 1.49 -0.45 -6.37
N LEU A 58 2.54 -1.15 -5.96
CA LEU A 58 2.98 -2.38 -6.64
C LEU A 58 1.85 -3.42 -6.65
N PHE A 59 1.13 -3.58 -5.54
CA PHE A 59 -0.04 -4.46 -5.48
C PHE A 59 -1.16 -4.02 -6.43
N ALA A 60 -1.47 -2.72 -6.49
CA ALA A 60 -2.49 -2.19 -7.41
C ALA A 60 -2.15 -2.48 -8.87
N VAL A 61 -0.93 -2.16 -9.29
CA VAL A 61 -0.45 -2.37 -10.66
C VAL A 61 -0.36 -3.87 -10.99
N GLY A 62 0.23 -4.66 -10.09
CA GLY A 62 0.40 -6.11 -10.29
C GLY A 62 -0.93 -6.86 -10.38
N LEU A 63 -1.93 -6.48 -9.58
CA LEU A 63 -3.28 -7.03 -9.69
C LEU A 63 -3.98 -6.58 -10.96
N ALA A 64 -3.92 -5.29 -11.30
CA ALA A 64 -4.55 -4.76 -12.50
C ALA A 64 -4.04 -5.48 -13.76
N LEU A 65 -2.72 -5.62 -13.86
CA LEU A 65 -2.06 -6.33 -14.95
C LEU A 65 -2.38 -7.83 -14.94
N GLY A 66 -2.22 -8.50 -13.79
CA GLY A 66 -2.39 -9.96 -13.71
C GLY A 66 -3.83 -10.44 -13.85
N MET A 67 -4.82 -9.59 -13.58
CA MET A 67 -6.25 -9.87 -13.76
C MET A 67 -6.81 -9.41 -15.11
N SER A 68 -6.08 -8.58 -15.85
CA SER A 68 -6.44 -8.24 -17.23
C SER A 68 -6.35 -9.48 -18.14
N LYS A 69 -7.21 -9.54 -19.17
CA LYS A 69 -7.21 -10.65 -20.13
C LYS A 69 -5.94 -10.68 -20.98
N ASP A 70 -5.49 -9.52 -21.44
CA ASP A 70 -4.40 -9.40 -22.42
C ASP A 70 -3.04 -9.09 -21.78
N LYS A 71 -2.99 -8.86 -20.46
CA LYS A 71 -1.79 -8.38 -19.74
C LYS A 71 -1.15 -7.15 -20.41
N ASP A 72 -1.99 -6.25 -20.90
CA ASP A 72 -1.56 -5.04 -21.57
C ASP A 72 -1.12 -3.98 -20.54
N GLY A 73 -0.10 -3.19 -20.89
CA GLY A 73 0.39 -2.10 -20.06
C GLY A 73 -0.66 -1.02 -19.76
N ALA A 74 -1.68 -0.88 -20.60
CA ALA A 74 -2.81 0.01 -20.31
C ALA A 74 -3.60 -0.38 -19.05
N ALA A 75 -3.69 -1.69 -18.74
CA ALA A 75 -4.30 -2.15 -17.49
C ALA A 75 -3.43 -1.81 -16.26
N ALA A 76 -2.11 -1.94 -16.39
CA ALA A 76 -1.16 -1.54 -15.35
C ALA A 76 -1.25 -0.03 -15.05
N LEU A 77 -1.30 0.80 -16.09
CA LEU A 77 -1.47 2.26 -15.95
C LEU A 77 -2.81 2.61 -15.30
N ALA A 78 -3.89 1.92 -15.67
CA ALA A 78 -5.17 2.10 -15.01
C ALA A 78 -5.10 1.76 -13.51
N GLY A 79 -4.38 0.69 -13.13
CA GLY A 79 -4.16 0.32 -11.74
C GLY A 79 -3.37 1.37 -10.94
N LEU A 80 -2.33 1.94 -11.54
CA LEU A 80 -1.55 3.05 -10.95
C LEU A 80 -2.45 4.25 -10.67
N VAL A 81 -3.17 4.72 -11.70
CA VAL A 81 -4.06 5.88 -11.59
C VAL A 81 -5.18 5.60 -10.57
N ALA A 82 -5.71 4.38 -10.57
CA ALA A 82 -6.77 3.97 -9.67
C ALA A 82 -6.35 3.94 -8.19
N PHE A 83 -5.05 3.74 -7.92
CA PHE A 83 -4.52 3.81 -6.56
C PHE A 83 -4.17 5.25 -6.15
N GLU A 84 -3.51 6.01 -7.03
CA GLU A 84 -3.08 7.38 -6.74
C GLU A 84 -4.25 8.34 -6.47
N LEU A 85 -5.41 8.14 -7.11
CA LEU A 85 -6.58 8.98 -6.90
C LEU A 85 -7.09 8.96 -5.46
N PRO A 86 -7.53 7.81 -4.90
CA PRO A 86 -8.02 7.77 -3.53
C PRO A 86 -6.94 8.13 -2.51
N THR A 87 -5.67 7.77 -2.74
CA THR A 87 -4.61 8.10 -1.79
C THR A 87 -4.26 9.58 -1.76
N ASN A 88 -4.38 10.33 -2.87
CA ASN A 88 -4.14 11.77 -2.90
C ASN A 88 -5.37 12.59 -2.48
N VAL A 89 -6.57 12.16 -2.89
CA VAL A 89 -7.82 12.85 -2.54
C VAL A 89 -8.15 12.72 -1.05
N LEU A 90 -7.81 11.58 -0.45
CA LEU A 90 -8.15 11.28 0.94
C LEU A 90 -6.98 11.50 1.91
N LYS A 91 -5.93 12.22 1.49
CA LYS A 91 -4.87 12.64 2.42
C LYS A 91 -5.47 13.47 3.56
N PRO A 92 -4.90 13.40 4.77
CA PRO A 92 -5.40 14.16 5.92
C PRO A 92 -5.57 15.66 5.65
N GLU A 93 -4.67 16.25 4.87
CA GLU A 93 -4.72 17.66 4.44
C GLU A 93 -5.92 17.97 3.53
N SER A 94 -6.15 17.11 2.54
CA SER A 94 -7.30 17.21 1.62
C SER A 94 -8.61 17.04 2.37
N VAL A 95 -8.69 16.05 3.29
CA VAL A 95 -9.88 15.80 4.11
C VAL A 95 -10.15 16.95 5.09
N ALA A 96 -9.11 17.51 5.70
CA ALA A 96 -9.22 18.69 6.56
C ALA A 96 -9.81 19.89 5.81
N THR A 97 -9.36 20.11 4.57
CA THR A 97 -9.87 21.18 3.70
C THR A 97 -11.32 20.92 3.28
N LEU A 98 -11.65 19.67 2.93
CA LEU A 98 -13.00 19.27 2.49
C LEU A 98 -14.03 19.33 3.61
N LEU A 99 -13.64 19.02 4.85
CA LEU A 99 -14.54 19.02 6.01
C LEU A 99 -14.50 20.31 6.82
N ASN A 100 -13.61 21.27 6.48
CA ASN A 100 -13.38 22.52 7.21
C ASN A 100 -12.97 22.28 8.69
N ILE A 101 -12.13 21.27 8.92
CA ILE A 101 -11.70 20.82 10.25
C ILE A 101 -10.18 20.96 10.35
N LYS A 102 -9.65 21.23 11.56
CA LYS A 102 -8.19 21.28 11.78
C LYS A 102 -7.53 19.92 11.49
N VAL A 103 -6.36 19.93 10.87
CA VAL A 103 -5.60 18.72 10.49
C VAL A 103 -5.34 17.79 11.69
N ALA A 104 -5.19 18.34 12.89
CA ALA A 104 -4.93 17.58 14.12
C ALA A 104 -6.13 16.73 14.62
N THR A 105 -7.35 17.02 14.17
CA THR A 105 -8.56 16.26 14.55
C THR A 105 -9.01 15.29 13.47
N VAL A 106 -8.25 15.15 12.38
CA VAL A 106 -8.53 14.16 11.32
C VAL A 106 -8.25 12.77 11.87
N ASN A 107 -9.16 11.83 11.58
CA ASN A 107 -9.01 10.45 12.04
C ASN A 107 -7.66 9.86 11.54
N PRO A 108 -6.84 9.25 12.42
CA PRO A 108 -5.57 8.63 12.03
C PRO A 108 -5.69 7.58 10.91
N ALA A 109 -6.90 7.05 10.68
CA ALA A 109 -7.22 6.20 9.54
C ALA A 109 -6.76 6.78 8.20
N PHE A 110 -6.93 8.09 7.98
CA PHE A 110 -6.56 8.74 6.72
C PHE A 110 -5.03 8.89 6.55
N GLY A 111 -4.26 8.87 7.64
CA GLY A 111 -2.80 8.80 7.58
C GLY A 111 -2.28 7.45 7.09
N GLN A 112 -3.10 6.40 7.16
CA GLN A 112 -2.79 5.04 6.73
C GLN A 112 -3.59 4.64 5.48
N ILE A 113 -3.99 5.60 4.66
CA ILE A 113 -4.80 5.31 3.46
C ILE A 113 -3.98 4.66 2.33
N GLY A 114 -2.66 4.86 2.33
CA GLY A 114 -1.73 4.16 1.45
C GLY A 114 -1.45 2.73 1.91
N ASN A 115 -2.49 1.91 2.06
CA ASN A 115 -2.36 0.53 2.52
C ASN A 115 -2.54 -0.48 1.39
N VAL A 116 -1.93 -1.68 1.56
CA VAL A 116 -2.02 -2.77 0.57
C VAL A 116 -3.48 -3.16 0.28
N PHE A 117 -4.38 -3.08 1.26
CA PHE A 117 -5.82 -3.32 1.05
C PHE A 117 -6.43 -2.42 -0.02
N ILE A 118 -6.12 -1.12 0.04
CA ILE A 118 -6.61 -0.14 -0.93
C ILE A 118 -5.95 -0.39 -2.29
N GLY A 119 -4.67 -0.76 -2.30
CA GLY A 119 -4.00 -1.23 -3.52
C GLY A 119 -4.68 -2.45 -4.16
N ILE A 120 -5.13 -3.42 -3.38
CA ILE A 120 -5.81 -4.60 -3.90
C ILE A 120 -7.18 -4.23 -4.49
N ILE A 121 -7.97 -3.45 -3.76
CA ILE A 121 -9.29 -2.98 -4.21
C ILE A 121 -9.12 -2.17 -5.51
N SER A 122 -8.14 -1.28 -5.55
CA SER A 122 -7.92 -0.43 -6.71
C SER A 122 -7.47 -1.21 -7.94
N GLY A 123 -6.56 -2.17 -7.76
CA GLY A 123 -6.13 -3.09 -8.82
C GLY A 123 -7.27 -3.94 -9.38
N LEU A 124 -8.17 -4.43 -8.53
CA LEU A 124 -9.34 -5.22 -8.96
C LEU A 124 -10.34 -4.38 -9.76
N ILE A 125 -10.64 -3.17 -9.31
CA ILE A 125 -11.55 -2.25 -10.03
C ILE A 125 -10.93 -1.87 -11.39
N ALA A 126 -9.64 -1.53 -11.42
CA ALA A 126 -8.93 -1.23 -12.67
C ALA A 126 -8.94 -2.42 -13.65
N ALA A 127 -8.70 -3.64 -13.17
CA ALA A 127 -8.80 -4.84 -14.00
C ALA A 127 -10.22 -5.08 -14.53
N ALA A 128 -11.24 -4.85 -13.70
CA ALA A 128 -12.63 -5.00 -14.10
C ALA A 128 -13.01 -3.99 -15.19
N LEU A 129 -12.57 -2.73 -15.06
CA LEU A 129 -12.77 -1.68 -16.05
C LEU A 129 -12.04 -1.98 -17.35
N TYR A 130 -10.78 -2.42 -17.28
CA TYR A 130 -10.02 -2.82 -18.46
C TYR A 130 -10.78 -3.93 -19.22
N ASN A 131 -11.12 -5.01 -18.53
CA ASN A 131 -11.79 -6.17 -19.14
C ASN A 131 -13.16 -5.83 -19.76
N ARG A 132 -13.81 -4.75 -19.33
CA ARG A 132 -15.11 -4.31 -19.86
C ARG A 132 -15.01 -3.26 -20.97
N PHE A 133 -14.06 -2.32 -20.89
CA PHE A 133 -14.03 -1.12 -21.74
C PHE A 133 -12.83 -1.01 -22.69
N HIS A 134 -11.89 -1.97 -22.66
CA HIS A 134 -10.68 -1.95 -23.51
C HIS A 134 -10.94 -1.94 -25.04
N GLU A 135 -12.13 -2.34 -25.51
CA GLU A 135 -12.49 -2.37 -26.95
C GLU A 135 -13.58 -1.35 -27.32
N THR A 136 -14.02 -0.50 -26.38
CA THR A 136 -15.12 0.44 -26.63
C THR A 136 -14.68 1.55 -27.60
N LYS A 137 -15.46 1.78 -28.65
CA LYS A 137 -15.26 2.86 -29.63
C LYS A 137 -16.10 4.07 -29.26
N LEU A 138 -15.49 5.26 -29.23
CA LEU A 138 -16.13 6.53 -28.93
C LEU A 138 -16.51 7.29 -30.20
N PRO A 139 -17.51 8.22 -30.15
CA PRO A 139 -17.91 9.04 -31.28
C PRO A 139 -16.76 9.93 -31.78
N MET A 140 -16.88 10.40 -33.03
CA MET A 140 -15.78 10.97 -33.84
C MET A 140 -14.95 12.05 -33.13
N ALA A 141 -15.56 12.87 -32.26
CA ALA A 141 -14.88 13.92 -31.49
C ALA A 141 -13.93 13.42 -30.38
N LEU A 142 -14.14 12.20 -29.85
CA LEU A 142 -13.36 11.62 -28.74
C LEU A 142 -12.60 10.34 -29.15
N SER A 143 -12.49 10.08 -30.45
CA SER A 143 -11.88 8.85 -30.99
C SER A 143 -10.43 8.63 -30.53
N PHE A 144 -9.70 9.70 -30.13
CA PHE A 144 -8.33 9.60 -29.59
C PHE A 144 -8.24 8.78 -28.30
N PHE A 145 -9.29 8.78 -27.49
CA PHE A 145 -9.38 8.03 -26.24
C PHE A 145 -10.05 6.67 -26.39
N SER A 146 -10.35 6.22 -27.62
CA SER A 146 -11.01 4.93 -27.84
C SER A 146 -10.11 3.74 -27.48
N GLY A 147 -10.75 2.61 -27.17
CA GLY A 147 -10.08 1.36 -26.84
C GLY A 147 -9.29 1.42 -25.53
N LYS A 148 -8.05 0.90 -25.55
CA LYS A 148 -7.23 0.68 -24.34
C LYS A 148 -6.84 1.97 -23.60
N ARG A 149 -6.78 3.12 -24.30
CA ARG A 149 -6.44 4.44 -23.72
C ARG A 149 -7.56 5.04 -22.88
N LEU A 150 -8.79 4.59 -23.10
CA LEU A 150 -9.97 5.00 -22.32
C LEU A 150 -9.86 4.54 -20.87
N VAL A 151 -9.22 3.38 -20.64
CA VAL A 151 -9.32 2.64 -19.39
C VAL A 151 -8.73 3.43 -18.22
N PRO A 152 -7.54 4.04 -18.29
CA PRO A 152 -7.02 4.87 -17.20
C PRO A 152 -7.92 6.07 -16.88
N ILE A 153 -8.60 6.64 -17.87
CA ILE A 153 -9.52 7.78 -17.68
C ILE A 153 -10.78 7.33 -16.92
N LEU A 154 -11.38 6.21 -17.32
CA LEU A 154 -12.50 5.63 -16.58
C LEU A 154 -12.09 5.20 -15.17
N ALA A 155 -10.88 4.64 -15.01
CA ALA A 155 -10.35 4.26 -13.71
C ALA A 155 -10.25 5.48 -12.78
N ALA A 156 -9.78 6.63 -13.28
CA ALA A 156 -9.76 7.88 -12.50
C ALA A 156 -11.17 8.33 -12.09
N LEU A 157 -12.12 8.36 -13.03
CA LEU A 157 -13.49 8.81 -12.76
C LEU A 157 -14.23 7.90 -11.77
N THR A 158 -14.12 6.59 -11.96
CA THR A 158 -14.71 5.62 -11.03
C THR A 158 -14.07 5.69 -9.66
N MET A 159 -12.74 5.85 -9.57
CA MET A 159 -12.06 5.98 -8.29
C MET A 159 -12.35 7.28 -7.56
N LEU A 160 -12.64 8.35 -8.28
CA LEU A 160 -13.12 9.58 -7.68
C LEU A 160 -14.45 9.35 -6.95
N LEU A 161 -15.39 8.62 -7.56
CA LEU A 161 -16.65 8.23 -6.91
C LEU A 161 -16.43 7.27 -5.74
N VAL A 162 -15.53 6.29 -5.89
CA VAL A 162 -15.17 5.35 -4.82
C VAL A 162 -14.50 6.08 -3.66
N SER A 163 -13.75 7.15 -3.91
CA SER A 163 -13.12 7.97 -2.87
C SER A 163 -14.16 8.63 -1.96
N VAL A 164 -15.27 9.09 -2.51
CA VAL A 164 -16.40 9.63 -1.72
C VAL A 164 -16.98 8.56 -0.81
N ALA A 165 -17.14 7.32 -1.30
CA ALA A 165 -17.59 6.21 -0.47
C ALA A 165 -16.55 5.84 0.61
N LEU A 166 -15.27 5.85 0.26
CA LEU A 166 -14.16 5.56 1.17
C LEU A 166 -14.07 6.57 2.32
N LEU A 167 -14.47 7.84 2.15
CA LEU A 167 -14.53 8.81 3.26
C LEU A 167 -15.36 8.31 4.44
N ILE A 168 -16.45 7.59 4.15
CA ILE A 168 -17.41 7.11 5.15
C ILE A 168 -17.04 5.69 5.60
N VAL A 169 -16.63 4.85 4.66
CA VAL A 169 -16.36 3.42 4.92
C VAL A 169 -14.98 3.18 5.54
N TRP A 170 -13.98 4.02 5.26
CA TRP A 170 -12.61 3.78 5.72
C TRP A 170 -12.40 3.93 7.24
N PRO A 171 -12.94 4.97 7.92
CA PRO A 171 -12.80 5.10 9.37
C PRO A 171 -13.25 3.85 10.17
N PRO A 172 -14.47 3.30 9.96
CA PRO A 172 -14.88 2.10 10.71
C PRO A 172 -14.07 0.85 10.34
N VAL A 173 -13.58 0.75 9.09
CA VAL A 173 -12.69 -0.36 8.68
C VAL A 173 -11.35 -0.27 9.41
N TYR A 174 -10.78 0.93 9.53
CA TYR A 174 -9.55 1.15 10.27
C TYR A 174 -9.72 0.85 11.77
N ASP A 175 -10.81 1.29 12.37
CA ASP A 175 -11.10 1.04 13.78
C ASP A 175 -11.28 -0.47 14.04
N ALA A 176 -12.00 -1.18 13.17
CA ALA A 176 -12.12 -2.64 13.25
C ALA A 176 -10.76 -3.35 13.14
N LEU A 177 -9.90 -2.91 12.21
CA LEU A 177 -8.57 -3.48 12.02
C LEU A 177 -7.66 -3.22 13.23
N SER A 178 -7.68 -1.99 13.76
CA SER A 178 -6.89 -1.61 14.92
C SER A 178 -7.32 -2.36 16.19
N TYR A 179 -8.63 -2.60 16.35
CA TYR A 179 -9.17 -3.41 17.43
C TYR A 179 -8.75 -4.87 17.33
N LEU A 180 -8.90 -5.47 16.14
CA LEU A 180 -8.45 -6.85 15.90
C LEU A 180 -6.96 -7.02 16.17
N TRP A 181 -6.15 -6.04 15.77
CA TRP A 181 -4.71 -6.07 15.99
C TRP A 181 -4.34 -5.98 17.48
N GLN A 182 -5.08 -5.18 18.26
CA GLN A 182 -4.91 -5.11 19.71
C GLN A 182 -5.23 -6.44 20.40
N ILE A 183 -6.31 -7.12 19.98
CA ILE A 183 -6.66 -8.46 20.49
C ILE A 183 -5.51 -9.45 20.24
N HIS A 184 -4.97 -9.49 19.02
CA HIS A 184 -3.90 -10.43 18.67
C HIS A 184 -2.60 -10.17 19.45
N ARG A 185 -2.25 -8.89 19.68
CA ARG A 185 -1.09 -8.53 20.52
C ARG A 185 -1.34 -8.84 22.01
N GLY A 186 -2.56 -8.64 22.49
CA GLY A 186 -2.97 -9.01 23.85
C GLY A 186 -2.74 -10.49 24.17
N SER A 187 -2.95 -11.38 23.20
CA SER A 187 -2.65 -12.82 23.32
C SER A 187 -1.16 -13.16 23.36
N ARG A 188 -0.27 -12.38 22.72
CA ARG A 188 1.20 -12.56 22.83
C ARG A 188 1.78 -12.00 24.14
N CYS A 189 1.18 -10.94 24.68
CA CYS A 189 1.55 -10.39 25.99
C CYS A 189 1.19 -11.30 27.18
N ARG A 190 0.62 -12.50 26.97
CA ARG A 190 0.45 -13.51 28.03
C ARG A 190 1.65 -14.46 28.14
N TRP A 191 2.39 -14.70 27.05
CA TRP A 191 3.60 -15.53 27.05
C TRP A 191 4.90 -14.74 27.21
N GLY A 192 4.92 -13.43 26.88
CA GLY A 192 6.08 -12.57 27.06
C GLY A 192 6.15 -11.82 28.41
N ARG A 193 5.07 -11.76 29.19
CA ARG A 193 5.02 -10.91 30.40
C ARG A 193 6.05 -11.27 31.47
N SER A 194 6.55 -12.50 31.46
CA SER A 194 7.63 -12.98 32.33
C SER A 194 9.03 -12.53 31.89
N LEU A 195 9.23 -12.09 30.64
CA LEU A 195 10.53 -11.59 30.14
C LEU A 195 10.61 -10.05 30.06
N TRP A 196 9.46 -9.36 30.02
CA TRP A 196 9.40 -7.90 29.87
C TRP A 196 9.45 -7.11 31.20
N LEU A 197 9.50 -7.77 32.36
CA LEU A 197 9.65 -7.11 33.67
C LEU A 197 11.09 -6.66 33.98
N LEU A 198 12.05 -6.89 33.07
CA LEU A 198 13.46 -6.54 33.26
C LEU A 198 13.96 -5.39 32.36
N GLN A 199 13.08 -4.69 31.63
CA GLN A 199 13.48 -3.50 30.86
C GLN A 199 13.05 -2.21 31.56
N PRO A 200 13.97 -1.25 31.78
CA PRO A 200 13.61 0.05 32.32
C PRO A 200 12.74 0.85 31.33
N PRO A 201 11.92 1.79 31.84
CA PRO A 201 10.97 2.54 31.02
C PRO A 201 11.67 3.39 29.95
N ILE A 202 11.10 3.37 28.74
CA ILE A 202 11.56 4.11 27.56
C ILE A 202 11.33 5.61 27.80
N ASP A 203 12.41 6.36 27.97
CA ASP A 203 12.43 7.82 27.93
C ASP A 203 12.62 8.34 26.48
N SER A 204 12.31 9.61 26.24
CA SER A 204 12.13 10.19 24.90
C SER A 204 13.42 10.43 24.08
N ASN A 205 14.59 9.90 24.51
CA ASN A 205 15.91 10.23 23.94
C ASN A 205 16.74 9.02 23.50
N TRP A 206 16.14 7.93 23.02
CA TRP A 206 16.91 6.73 22.63
C TRP A 206 17.62 6.87 21.28
N VAL A 207 18.91 7.22 21.35
CA VAL A 207 19.95 6.78 20.42
C VAL A 207 20.15 5.28 20.63
N ALA A 208 19.95 4.47 19.59
CA ALA A 208 20.11 3.01 19.69
C ALA A 208 21.59 2.65 19.96
N PRO A 209 21.93 1.90 21.03
CA PRO A 209 23.28 1.37 21.22
C PRO A 209 23.46 0.12 20.35
N SER A 210 24.52 0.13 19.56
CA SER A 210 24.96 -0.87 18.59
C SER A 210 25.50 -2.18 19.19
N THR A 211 24.93 -2.69 20.28
CA THR A 211 25.52 -3.87 20.94
C THR A 211 24.50 -4.73 21.68
N GLN A 212 23.79 -5.61 20.97
CA GLN A 212 23.38 -6.94 21.45
C GLN A 212 22.92 -7.82 20.26
N LEU A 213 23.85 -8.09 19.33
CA LEU A 213 23.83 -9.28 18.48
C LEU A 213 24.63 -10.37 19.23
N ARG A 214 23.96 -11.16 20.07
CA ARG A 214 24.48 -12.45 20.55
C ARG A 214 23.33 -13.33 21.03
N PHE A 215 23.41 -14.62 20.69
CA PHE A 215 22.43 -15.71 20.87
C PHE A 215 21.38 -15.79 19.74
N LEU A 216 21.73 -16.27 18.54
CA LEU A 216 21.98 -17.66 18.08
C LEU A 216 20.79 -18.63 18.26
N VAL A 217 20.31 -19.09 17.09
CA VAL A 217 19.39 -20.21 16.75
C VAL A 217 17.89 -19.95 16.91
#